data_AF-A0A7S2P2R7-F1
#
_entry.id   AF-A0A7S2P2R7-F1
#
_cell.length_a   1.000
_cell.length_b   1.000
_cell.length_c   1.000
_cell.angle_alpha   90.00
_cell.angle_beta   90.00
_cell.angle_gamma   90.00
#
_symmetry.space_group_name_H-M   'P 1'
#
loop_
_entity.id
_entity.type
_entity.pdbx_description
1 polymer ?
#
loop_
_entity_poly.entity_id
_entity_poly.type
_entity_poly.pdbx_seq_one_letter_code
_entity_poly.pdbx_strand_id
1 'polypeptide(L)'
;AARAADVVGLHEHKDPPPASGCTWDFKNCSATRCCRGLGMQCYEKDSTWASCKVQCRPGVDPYDSDTDPWSCKELGERTRGAGRTETCNDVRVGASFWSGKALQRGYAKTAKACGLECHSKAWCGVWTFGKAPGGGPCLLGAAGERFNQHVWRR
;
A
#
# COMPACT_ATOMS: atom_id res chain seq x y z
N ALA A 1 1.59 41.64 -10.25
CA ALA A 1 1.47 41.61 -8.78
C ALA A 1 0.14 40.97 -8.40
N ALA A 2 0.17 39.73 -7.91
CA ALA A 2 -0.78 39.11 -7.00
C ALA A 2 -0.12 37.80 -6.54
N ARG A 3 -0.06 37.61 -5.22
CA ARG A 3 0.92 36.76 -4.54
C ARG A 3 0.49 35.29 -4.51
N ALA A 4 1.49 34.41 -4.51
CA ALA A 4 1.37 33.02 -4.13
C ALA A 4 0.89 32.90 -2.68
N ALA A 5 -0.41 32.70 -2.50
CA ALA A 5 -1.02 32.25 -1.26
C ALA A 5 -2.20 31.36 -1.68
N ASP A 6 -2.07 30.05 -1.43
CA ASP A 6 -3.13 29.02 -1.36
C ASP A 6 -2.65 27.62 -1.78
N VAL A 7 -1.36 27.44 -2.07
CA VAL A 7 -0.71 26.15 -1.79
C VAL A 7 -0.42 26.13 -0.29
N VAL A 8 -1.39 25.62 0.48
CA VAL A 8 -1.11 25.14 1.85
C VAL A 8 0.03 24.15 1.71
N GLY A 9 1.16 24.50 2.30
CA GLY A 9 2.42 23.81 2.12
C GLY A 9 2.30 22.30 2.28
N LEU A 10 3.11 21.59 1.49
CA LEU A 10 3.60 20.27 1.87
C LEU A 10 4.17 20.42 3.29
N HIS A 11 3.40 20.03 4.30
CA HIS A 11 3.94 19.93 5.64
C HIS A 11 4.93 18.78 5.58
N GLU A 12 6.21 19.15 5.59
CA GLU A 12 7.32 18.22 5.73
C GLU A 12 7.22 17.63 7.13
N HIS A 13 6.41 16.58 7.27
CA HIS A 13 6.44 15.73 8.44
C HIS A 13 7.85 15.15 8.48
N LYS A 14 8.62 15.53 9.50
CA LYS A 14 9.77 14.77 9.98
C LYS A 14 9.26 13.42 10.49
N ASP A 15 8.79 12.58 9.58
CA ASP A 15 8.74 11.15 9.85
C ASP A 15 10.17 10.72 10.13
N PRO A 16 10.44 10.01 11.25
CA PRO A 16 11.73 9.38 11.39
C PRO A 16 11.95 8.52 10.13
N PRO A 17 13.11 8.65 9.47
CA PRO A 17 13.36 7.87 8.28
C PRO A 17 13.09 6.40 8.63
N PRO A 18 12.41 5.62 7.75
CA PRO A 18 12.35 4.18 7.96
C PRO A 18 13.80 3.74 8.13
N ALA A 19 14.13 3.24 9.32
CA ALA A 19 15.52 3.04 9.70
C ALA A 19 16.19 2.23 8.58
N SER A 20 17.16 2.87 7.91
CA SER A 20 17.92 2.28 6.84
C SER A 20 18.60 1.03 7.41
N GLY A 21 18.02 -0.15 7.14
CA GLY A 21 18.38 -1.41 7.78
C GLY A 21 17.21 -2.28 8.26
N CYS A 22 15.98 -1.76 8.33
CA CYS A 22 14.81 -2.57 8.70
C CYS A 22 14.33 -3.46 7.56
N THR A 23 13.82 -4.63 7.92
CA THR A 23 13.37 -5.66 6.99
C THR A 23 12.02 -5.31 6.35
N TRP A 24 11.86 -5.68 5.08
CA TRP A 24 10.59 -5.56 4.36
C TRP A 24 9.51 -6.50 4.91
N ASP A 25 8.26 -6.16 4.64
CA ASP A 25 7.11 -6.92 5.11
C ASP A 25 7.21 -8.39 4.68
N PHE A 26 6.84 -9.29 5.60
CA PHE A 26 6.89 -10.75 5.42
C PHE A 26 8.29 -11.36 5.15
N LYS A 27 9.37 -10.57 5.17
CA LYS A 27 10.75 -11.08 5.03
C LYS A 27 11.38 -11.43 6.38
N ASN A 28 12.46 -12.20 6.34
CA ASN A 28 13.16 -12.62 7.55
C ASN A 28 13.76 -11.43 8.29
N CYS A 29 13.25 -11.15 9.48
CA CYS A 29 13.66 -10.06 10.34
C CYS A 29 14.44 -10.53 11.57
N SER A 30 14.86 -11.80 11.65
CA SER A 30 15.58 -12.35 12.82
C SER A 30 16.88 -11.59 13.12
N ALA A 31 17.58 -11.15 12.07
CA ALA A 31 18.81 -10.36 12.18
C ALA A 31 18.56 -8.88 12.50
N THR A 32 17.58 -8.25 11.85
CA THR A 32 17.34 -6.80 11.94
C THR A 32 16.45 -6.43 13.14
N ARG A 33 15.58 -7.35 13.55
CA ARG A 33 14.56 -7.19 14.61
C ARG A 33 13.72 -5.92 14.44
N CYS A 34 13.55 -5.49 13.20
CA CYS A 34 12.85 -4.27 12.84
C CYS A 34 12.10 -4.47 11.53
N CYS A 35 10.90 -3.93 11.46
CA CYS A 35 10.04 -3.98 10.28
C CYS A 35 9.89 -2.61 9.65
N ARG A 36 9.68 -2.58 8.32
CA ARG A 36 9.49 -1.33 7.57
C ARG A 36 8.04 -0.91 7.45
N GLY A 37 7.11 -1.86 7.34
CA GLY A 37 5.67 -1.59 7.23
C GLY A 37 5.09 -1.00 8.52
N LEU A 38 4.07 -0.16 8.39
CA LEU A 38 3.36 0.44 9.53
C LEU A 38 2.52 -0.60 10.27
N GLY A 39 2.48 -0.53 11.59
CA GLY A 39 1.78 -1.49 12.45
C GLY A 39 2.29 -2.93 12.32
N MET A 40 3.55 -3.11 11.91
CA MET A 40 4.21 -4.41 11.81
C MET A 40 5.07 -4.66 13.05
N GLN A 41 5.18 -5.93 13.41
CA GLN A 41 6.06 -6.42 14.46
C GLN A 41 6.84 -7.61 13.90
N CYS A 42 8.13 -7.70 14.23
CA CYS A 42 8.90 -8.88 13.91
C CYS A 42 8.52 -9.98 14.91
N TYR A 43 7.93 -11.05 14.41
CA TYR A 43 7.53 -12.21 15.22
C TYR A 43 8.42 -13.39 14.88
N GLU A 44 8.94 -14.02 15.91
CA GLU A 44 9.70 -15.26 15.79
C GLU A 44 8.78 -16.42 15.44
N LYS A 45 9.22 -17.22 14.48
CA LYS A 45 8.64 -18.53 14.20
C LYS A 45 9.38 -19.57 15.03
N ASP A 46 10.68 -19.66 14.78
CA ASP A 46 11.63 -20.56 15.41
C ASP A 46 12.97 -19.84 15.64
N SER A 47 13.99 -20.56 16.12
CA SER A 47 15.31 -19.99 16.44
C SER A 47 16.08 -19.43 15.25
N THR A 48 15.68 -19.76 14.02
CA THR A 48 16.34 -19.36 12.76
C THR A 48 15.52 -18.36 11.94
N TRP A 49 14.19 -18.35 12.11
CA TRP A 49 13.29 -17.54 11.32
C TRP A 49 12.39 -16.65 12.16
N ALA A 50 12.31 -15.38 11.77
CA ALA A 50 11.32 -14.44 12.26
C ALA A 50 10.81 -13.61 11.08
N SER A 51 9.55 -13.18 11.10
CA SER A 51 8.98 -12.41 9.99
C SER A 51 8.17 -11.22 10.47
N CYS A 52 8.17 -10.17 9.64
CA CYS A 52 7.35 -8.99 9.85
C CYS A 52 5.89 -9.30 9.55
N LYS A 53 5.07 -9.40 10.60
CA LYS A 53 3.62 -9.60 10.52
C LYS A 53 2.88 -8.53 11.32
N VAL A 54 1.64 -8.24 10.94
CA VAL A 54 0.76 -7.34 11.72
C VAL A 54 0.30 -8.02 13.00
N GLN A 55 0.04 -9.33 12.93
CA GLN A 55 -0.39 -10.20 14.04
C GLN A 55 0.28 -11.57 13.89
N CYS A 56 0.48 -12.23 15.03
CA CYS A 56 0.99 -13.61 15.09
C CYS A 56 0.17 -14.40 16.10
N ARG A 57 -0.12 -15.67 15.79
CA ARG A 57 -0.79 -16.61 16.69
C ARG A 57 0.14 -17.80 16.94
N PRO A 58 0.47 -18.13 18.20
CA PRO A 58 1.32 -19.26 18.48
C PRO A 58 0.75 -20.57 17.91
N GLY A 59 1.63 -21.43 17.40
CA GLY A 59 1.27 -22.70 16.78
C GLY A 59 1.37 -22.69 15.26
N VAL A 60 0.80 -23.70 14.61
CA VAL A 60 0.90 -23.89 13.15
C VAL A 60 0.04 -22.84 12.44
N ASP A 61 0.67 -22.05 11.58
CA ASP A 61 -0.02 -21.06 10.74
C ASP A 61 -0.47 -21.75 9.44
N PRO A 62 -1.78 -21.84 9.17
CA PRO A 62 -2.30 -22.55 7.98
C PRO A 62 -1.95 -21.84 6.66
N TYR A 63 -1.46 -20.61 6.72
CA TYR A 63 -1.03 -19.84 5.55
C TYR A 63 0.48 -19.94 5.29
N ASP A 64 1.22 -20.62 6.16
CA ASP A 64 2.64 -20.90 5.96
C ASP A 64 2.83 -22.12 5.06
N SER A 65 3.96 -22.18 4.35
CA SER A 65 4.26 -23.28 3.44
C SER A 65 4.65 -24.57 4.14
N ASP A 66 5.06 -24.46 5.40
CA ASP A 66 5.45 -25.59 6.25
C ASP A 66 4.52 -25.69 7.48
N THR A 67 4.71 -26.74 8.25
CA THR A 67 3.91 -27.04 9.45
C THR A 67 4.60 -26.65 10.75
N ASP A 68 5.69 -25.90 10.68
CA ASP A 68 6.47 -25.56 11.87
C ASP A 68 5.71 -24.51 12.71
N PRO A 69 5.59 -24.74 14.03
CA PRO A 69 4.82 -23.88 14.90
C PRO A 69 5.53 -22.55 15.11
N TRP A 70 4.77 -21.46 15.04
CA TRP A 70 5.26 -20.14 15.39
C TRP A 70 5.32 -19.97 16.90
N SER A 71 6.45 -19.51 17.43
CA SER A 71 6.56 -19.07 18.84
C SER A 71 5.81 -17.75 19.07
N CYS A 72 5.74 -16.91 18.02
CA CYS A 72 5.23 -15.54 18.06
C CYS A 72 5.89 -14.65 19.10
N LYS A 73 7.14 -14.94 19.46
CA LYS A 73 7.92 -14.07 20.32
C LYS A 73 8.20 -12.76 19.58
N GLU A 74 7.91 -11.64 20.24
CA GLU A 74 8.13 -10.31 19.69
C GLU A 74 9.62 -9.97 19.71
N LEU A 75 10.18 -9.65 18.54
CA LEU A 75 11.56 -9.21 18.37
C LEU A 75 11.59 -7.73 18.01
N GLY A 76 12.17 -6.91 18.89
CA GLY A 76 12.25 -5.45 18.69
C GLY A 76 10.91 -4.74 18.81
N GLU A 77 10.88 -3.47 18.45
CA GLU A 77 9.69 -2.62 18.65
C GLU A 77 8.70 -2.71 17.50
N ARG A 78 7.41 -2.62 17.85
CA ARG A 78 6.32 -2.53 16.87
C ARG A 78 6.41 -1.19 16.18
N THR A 79 6.32 -1.19 14.86
CA THR A 79 6.23 0.07 14.12
C THR A 79 4.91 0.76 14.43
N ARG A 80 4.94 2.10 14.43
CA ARG A 80 3.73 2.91 14.63
C ARG A 80 2.64 2.49 13.64
N GLY A 81 1.39 2.51 14.11
CA GLY A 81 0.23 2.29 13.25
C GLY A 81 0.07 3.42 12.22
N ALA A 82 -0.66 3.14 11.15
CA ALA A 82 -1.02 4.16 10.18
C ALA A 82 -1.96 5.20 10.82
N GLY A 83 -1.62 6.49 10.66
CA GLY A 83 -2.45 7.61 11.06
C GLY A 83 -3.65 7.81 10.11
N ARG A 84 -4.67 8.57 10.55
CA ARG A 84 -5.88 8.86 9.75
C ARG A 84 -5.60 9.59 8.43
N THR A 85 -4.49 10.31 8.36
CA THR A 85 -4.03 11.04 7.17
C THR A 85 -3.04 10.25 6.34
N GLU A 86 -2.59 9.09 6.83
CA GLU A 86 -1.65 8.22 6.15
C GLU A 86 -2.44 7.28 5.27
N THR A 87 -2.44 7.57 3.98
CA THR A 87 -3.02 6.62 3.03
C THR A 87 -2.16 5.36 3.04
N CYS A 88 -2.78 4.17 3.12
CA CYS A 88 -2.13 2.88 2.87
C CYS A 88 -1.55 2.74 1.44
N ASN A 89 -1.49 3.85 0.69
CA ASN A 89 -1.07 4.01 -0.69
C ASN A 89 -0.31 5.34 -0.81
N ASP A 90 0.73 5.52 -0.01
CA ASP A 90 1.72 6.53 -0.32
C ASP A 90 2.71 5.94 -1.33
N VAL A 91 2.60 6.42 -2.57
CA VAL A 91 3.67 6.87 -3.48
C VAL A 91 5.10 6.39 -3.17
N ARG A 92 5.28 5.10 -2.89
CA ARG A 92 6.56 4.42 -2.94
C ARG A 92 6.51 3.47 -4.11
N VAL A 93 7.48 3.63 -4.99
CA VAL A 93 7.72 2.78 -6.17
C VAL A 93 7.51 1.31 -5.78
N GLY A 94 6.35 0.74 -6.16
CA GLY A 94 6.04 -0.68 -5.97
C GLY A 94 4.80 -1.09 -5.17
N ALA A 95 3.95 -0.20 -4.64
CA ALA A 95 2.77 -0.63 -3.86
C ALA A 95 1.43 -0.63 -4.67
N SER A 96 1.16 -1.78 -5.28
CA SER A 96 -0.14 -2.50 -5.24
C SER A 96 -1.44 -1.84 -5.73
N PHE A 97 -1.54 -1.57 -7.03
CA PHE A 97 -2.64 -2.14 -7.84
C PHE A 97 -1.99 -3.03 -8.91
N TRP A 98 -2.64 -4.12 -9.31
CA TRP A 98 -2.14 -5.32 -10.01
C TRP A 98 -1.36 -5.14 -11.34
N SER A 99 -0.98 -3.92 -11.73
CA SER A 99 -0.33 -3.65 -13.01
C SER A 99 1.01 -2.91 -12.90
N GLY A 100 1.51 -2.62 -11.68
CA GLY A 100 2.86 -2.03 -11.51
C GLY A 100 3.07 -0.68 -12.20
N LYS A 101 2.00 -0.02 -12.65
CA LYS A 101 2.04 1.27 -13.36
C LYS A 101 1.39 2.37 -12.53
N ALA A 102 1.93 3.58 -12.66
CA ALA A 102 1.44 4.77 -11.97
C ALA A 102 -0.05 5.02 -12.29
N LEU A 103 -0.84 5.19 -11.24
CA LEU A 103 -2.23 5.60 -11.33
C LEU A 103 -2.29 7.13 -11.38
N GLN A 104 -2.82 7.72 -12.45
CA GLN A 104 -3.11 9.14 -12.44
C GLN A 104 -4.36 9.37 -11.59
N ARG A 105 -4.20 10.02 -10.43
CA ARG A 105 -5.31 10.46 -9.59
C ARG A 105 -5.85 11.81 -10.07
N GLY A 106 -7.16 11.95 -10.10
CA GLY A 106 -7.86 13.17 -10.44
C GLY A 106 -9.23 13.23 -9.80
N TYR A 107 -10.05 14.18 -10.23
CA TYR A 107 -11.42 14.40 -9.76
C TYR A 107 -12.36 14.55 -10.94
N ALA A 108 -13.54 13.95 -10.86
CA ALA A 108 -14.58 14.09 -11.88
C ALA A 108 -15.93 14.39 -11.25
N LYS A 109 -16.74 15.22 -11.91
CA LYS A 109 -18.13 15.46 -11.49
C LYS A 109 -19.01 14.23 -11.70
N THR A 110 -18.68 13.38 -12.68
CA THR A 110 -19.42 12.16 -13.01
C THR A 110 -18.49 11.04 -13.46
N ALA A 111 -18.97 9.79 -13.34
CA ALA A 111 -18.29 8.63 -13.90
C ALA A 111 -18.03 8.78 -15.41
N LYS A 112 -18.98 9.37 -16.15
CA LYS A 112 -18.84 9.63 -17.59
C LYS A 112 -17.68 10.58 -17.90
N ALA A 113 -17.52 11.64 -17.09
CA ALA A 113 -16.38 12.54 -17.24
C ALA A 113 -15.04 11.84 -16.95
N CYS A 114 -15.00 10.95 -15.94
CA CYS A 114 -13.82 10.15 -15.66
C CYS A 114 -13.46 9.17 -16.81
N GLY A 115 -14.47 8.51 -17.39
CA GLY A 115 -14.28 7.65 -18.55
C GLY A 115 -13.82 8.40 -19.80
N LEU A 116 -14.36 9.60 -20.06
CA LEU A 116 -13.91 10.46 -21.16
C LEU A 116 -12.45 10.90 -20.97
N GLU A 117 -12.05 11.20 -19.73
CA GLU A 117 -10.66 11.53 -19.40
C GLU A 117 -9.72 10.32 -19.56
N CYS A 118 -10.20 9.09 -19.35
CA CYS A 118 -9.43 7.90 -19.71
C CYS A 118 -9.28 7.77 -21.24
N HIS A 119 -10.37 7.91 -21.99
CA HIS A 119 -10.34 7.77 -23.45
C HIS A 119 -9.47 8.82 -24.15
N SER A 120 -9.26 10.00 -23.54
CA SER A 120 -8.35 11.02 -24.07
C SER A 120 -6.87 10.67 -23.89
N LYS A 121 -6.54 9.66 -23.09
CA LYS A 121 -5.16 9.24 -22.80
C LYS A 121 -4.87 7.91 -23.47
N ALA A 122 -3.96 7.92 -24.44
CA ALA A 122 -3.56 6.72 -25.20
C ALA A 122 -3.04 5.56 -24.32
N TRP A 123 -2.53 5.86 -23.13
CA TRP A 123 -2.06 4.85 -22.18
C TRP A 123 -3.15 4.34 -21.25
N CYS A 124 -4.28 5.02 -21.11
CA CYS A 124 -5.31 4.65 -20.14
C CYS A 124 -6.18 3.53 -20.69
N GLY A 125 -6.29 2.45 -19.92
CA GLY A 125 -7.12 1.29 -20.27
C GLY A 125 -7.95 0.76 -19.11
N VAL A 126 -7.77 1.29 -17.90
CA VAL A 126 -8.64 1.07 -16.76
C VAL A 126 -8.89 2.38 -16.05
N TRP A 127 -10.11 2.59 -15.56
CA TRP A 127 -10.42 3.74 -14.74
C TRP A 127 -11.39 3.35 -13.63
N THR A 128 -11.32 4.05 -12.51
CA THR A 128 -12.26 3.90 -11.40
C THR A 128 -12.78 5.27 -10.95
N PHE A 129 -14.05 5.33 -10.56
CA PHE A 129 -14.71 6.55 -10.10
C PHE A 129 -15.40 6.30 -8.77
N GLY A 130 -15.05 7.10 -7.76
CA GLY A 130 -15.77 7.15 -6.49
C GLY A 130 -16.88 8.19 -6.55
N LYS A 131 -18.14 7.79 -6.27
CA LYS A 131 -19.27 8.72 -6.21
C LYS A 131 -19.29 9.45 -4.87
N ALA A 132 -19.22 10.78 -4.90
CA ALA A 132 -19.42 11.64 -3.74
C ALA A 132 -20.27 12.88 -4.11
N PRO A 133 -20.84 13.59 -3.12
CA PRO A 133 -21.60 14.82 -3.36
C PRO A 133 -20.74 15.86 -4.09
N GLY A 134 -21.20 16.34 -5.25
CA GLY A 134 -20.47 17.30 -6.08
C GLY A 134 -19.44 16.69 -7.05
N GLY A 135 -19.28 15.37 -7.05
CA GLY A 135 -18.23 14.64 -7.78
C GLY A 135 -17.30 13.92 -6.83
N GLY A 136 -16.37 13.13 -7.38
CA GLY A 136 -15.48 12.36 -6.55
C GLY A 136 -14.22 11.89 -7.29
N PRO A 137 -13.39 11.07 -6.62
CA PRO A 137 -12.09 10.69 -7.13
C PRO A 137 -12.22 9.91 -8.45
N CYS A 138 -11.39 10.28 -9.41
CA CYS A 138 -11.24 9.63 -10.70
C CYS A 138 -9.81 9.10 -10.79
N LEU A 139 -9.65 7.79 -10.91
CA LEU A 139 -8.34 7.14 -10.95
C LEU A 139 -8.17 6.49 -12.31
N LEU A 140 -7.08 6.81 -13.00
CA LEU A 140 -6.79 6.33 -14.35
C LEU A 140 -5.55 5.46 -14.32
N GLY A 141 -5.66 4.24 -14.83
CA GLY A 141 -4.58 3.29 -14.92
C GLY A 141 -4.36 2.84 -16.35
N ALA A 142 -3.12 2.48 -16.67
CA ALA A 142 -2.86 1.75 -17.90
C ALA A 142 -3.43 0.33 -17.79
N ALA A 143 -4.18 -0.11 -18.81
CA ALA A 143 -4.40 -1.53 -18.96
C ALA A 143 -3.03 -2.16 -19.24
N GLY A 144 -2.55 -3.03 -18.36
CA GLY A 144 -1.51 -3.98 -18.73
C GLY A 144 -2.02 -4.81 -19.91
N GLU A 145 -1.10 -5.29 -20.75
CA GLU A 145 -1.39 -6.23 -21.83
C GLU A 145 -2.28 -7.37 -21.28
N ARG A 146 -3.46 -7.56 -21.90
CA ARG A 146 -4.60 -8.36 -21.43
C ARG A 146 -4.13 -9.74 -20.94
N PHE A 147 -4.15 -10.04 -19.64
CA PHE A 147 -5.31 -10.34 -18.79
C PHE A 147 -6.20 -11.45 -19.36
N ASN A 148 -5.84 -12.69 -18.99
CA ASN A 148 -6.73 -13.84 -19.09
C ASN A 148 -7.87 -13.66 -18.08
N GLN A 149 -9.08 -13.95 -18.55
CA GLN A 149 -10.33 -13.54 -17.97
C GLN A 149 -10.72 -14.46 -16.83
N HIS A 150 -10.88 -13.96 -15.60
CA HIS A 150 -11.83 -14.55 -14.66
C HIS A 150 -12.57 -13.45 -13.89
N VAL A 151 -13.69 -13.06 -14.50
CA VAL A 151 -15.00 -12.84 -13.87
C VAL A 151 -14.97 -12.27 -12.44
N TRP A 152 -15.29 -10.98 -12.33
CA TRP A 152 -16.25 -10.53 -11.32
C TRP A 152 -17.35 -9.77 -12.06
N ARG A 153 -18.28 -10.53 -12.63
CA ARG A 153 -19.63 -10.04 -12.87
C ARG A 153 -20.41 -10.18 -11.57
N ARG A 154 -21.02 -9.10 -11.12
CA ARG A 154 -22.21 -9.18 -10.26
C ARG A 154 -23.42 -9.48 -11.13
#